data_AF-D3Q3A6-F1
#
_entry.id   AF-D3Q3A6-F1
#
_cell.length_a   1.000
_cell.length_b   1.000
_cell.length_c   1.000
_cell.angle_alpha   90.00
_cell.angle_beta   90.00
_cell.angle_gamma   90.00
#
_symmetry.space_group_name_H-M   'P 1'
#
loop_
_entity.id
_entity.type
_entity.pdbx_description
1 polymer ?
#
loop_
_entity_poly.entity_id
_entity_poly.type
_entity_poly.pdbx_seq_one_letter_code
_entity_poly.pdbx_strand_id
1 'polypeptide(L)'
;MTWKRIAGWSFAAAPPLVLVGWALMRLNGAGGQEPGWTLAHIAWGLNAVMHAVICVELYRRAKDTTGKGRVLATGCLIVGVLGAVCLLAQMVIDLVVGFATDNRTDMRAMSGQIHDLYGVQLAVYDVGPVLLFLVLITQAIHVAVLKRGTTAFAALVTLAVVVSGTELLLEIPLRLAQASSALILWIAFVPVARELSRRDTSDVTRATRWRSLAGWSLILAPVGQVGGWTLMMLGGNDGDRLLSTVAHTVWLIGFLMLGVVCVELYRRVRGHGAGQLFARVSLAVALISIAASVLEMLVDLYTLFATVNRAQMEALDEQIRGIPGAEQILYGFGTQAVYIGFLALVIQLAVLKRISATTLTFVLATLVLFVGYELLDNVVEGPVRQSIMPLAVLCMWLALAPLGWRLLKPVTTTAGPRVA
;
A
#
# COMPACT_ATOMS: atom_id res chain seq x y z
N MET A 1 17.48 -6.82 -13.84
CA MET A 1 16.05 -7.07 -13.55
C MET A 1 15.39 -7.52 -14.84
N THR A 2 14.56 -8.56 -14.88
CA THR A 2 13.91 -9.00 -16.13
C THR A 2 12.79 -8.04 -16.53
N TRP A 3 12.46 -7.96 -17.83
CA TRP A 3 11.34 -7.14 -18.33
C TRP A 3 10.02 -7.44 -17.60
N LYS A 4 9.71 -8.74 -17.39
CA LYS A 4 8.48 -9.16 -16.70
C LYS A 4 8.40 -8.62 -15.27
N ARG A 5 9.53 -8.53 -14.56
CA ARG A 5 9.56 -7.92 -13.22
C ARG A 5 9.32 -6.43 -13.29
N ILE A 6 9.96 -5.71 -14.22
CA ILE A 6 9.75 -4.27 -14.40
C ILE A 6 8.27 -4.00 -14.70
N ALA A 7 7.70 -4.68 -15.69
CA ALA A 7 6.28 -4.55 -16.02
C ALA A 7 5.36 -4.94 -14.85
N GLY A 8 5.67 -6.04 -14.15
CA GLY A 8 4.90 -6.46 -12.97
C GLY A 8 4.89 -5.40 -11.87
N TRP A 9 6.02 -4.75 -11.58
CA TRP A 9 6.10 -3.62 -10.66
C TRP A 9 5.32 -2.42 -11.16
N SER A 10 5.40 -2.08 -12.45
CA SER A 10 4.65 -0.97 -13.03
C SER A 10 3.14 -1.16 -12.89
N PHE A 11 2.60 -2.34 -13.20
CA PHE A 11 1.18 -2.65 -12.96
C PHE A 11 0.82 -2.56 -11.47
N ALA A 12 1.69 -2.99 -10.56
CA ALA A 12 1.40 -2.98 -9.13
C ALA A 12 1.45 -1.57 -8.50
N ALA A 13 2.37 -0.72 -8.96
CA ALA A 13 2.72 0.53 -8.29
C ALA A 13 2.17 1.80 -8.95
N ALA A 14 1.86 1.78 -10.25
CA ALA A 14 1.38 2.99 -10.93
C ALA A 14 0.08 3.55 -10.30
N PRO A 15 -0.98 2.76 -10.07
CA PRO A 15 -2.20 3.30 -9.46
C PRO A 15 -2.01 3.79 -8.01
N PRO A 16 -1.29 3.06 -7.12
CA PRO A 16 -0.92 3.60 -5.80
C PRO A 16 -0.14 4.91 -5.84
N LEU A 17 0.74 5.13 -6.82
CA LEU A 17 1.44 6.41 -6.96
C LEU A 17 0.48 7.57 -7.27
N VAL A 18 -0.59 7.33 -8.04
CA VAL A 18 -1.66 8.31 -8.23
C VAL A 18 -2.35 8.64 -6.91
N LEU A 19 -2.67 7.61 -6.11
CA LEU A 19 -3.29 7.78 -4.79
C LEU A 19 -2.39 8.54 -3.82
N VAL A 20 -1.10 8.21 -3.80
CA VAL A 20 -0.11 8.91 -2.98
C VAL A 20 -0.04 10.38 -3.37
N GLY A 21 0.08 10.69 -4.67
CA GLY A 21 0.09 12.08 -5.11
C GLY A 21 -1.23 12.81 -4.82
N TRP A 22 -2.38 12.14 -4.99
CA TRP A 22 -3.68 12.69 -4.62
C TRP A 22 -3.75 13.01 -3.12
N ALA A 23 -3.35 12.08 -2.26
CA ALA A 23 -3.36 12.26 -0.82
C ALA A 23 -2.42 13.40 -0.40
N LEU A 24 -1.18 13.40 -0.88
CA LEU A 24 -0.21 14.47 -0.61
C LEU A 24 -0.75 15.85 -1.02
N MET A 25 -1.39 15.95 -2.18
CA MET A 25 -1.99 17.19 -2.67
C MET A 25 -3.15 17.68 -1.81
N ARG A 26 -3.91 16.78 -1.17
CA ARG A 26 -5.06 17.14 -0.33
C ARG A 26 -4.71 17.36 1.12
N LEU A 27 -3.69 16.68 1.60
CA LEU A 27 -3.24 16.79 2.98
C LEU A 27 -2.40 18.06 3.17
N ASN A 28 -1.38 18.31 2.32
CA ASN A 28 -0.47 19.45 2.49
C ASN A 28 0.07 20.07 1.19
N GLY A 29 -0.43 19.66 0.02
CA GLY A 29 0.02 20.23 -1.25
C GLY A 29 -0.89 21.34 -1.77
N ALA A 30 -2.06 21.51 -1.15
CA ALA A 30 -3.10 22.40 -1.64
C ALA A 30 -2.59 23.85 -1.71
N GLY A 31 -2.79 24.48 -2.87
CA GLY A 31 -2.35 25.85 -3.08
C GLY A 31 -0.84 26.03 -3.25
N GLY A 32 -0.06 24.96 -3.42
CA GLY A 32 1.39 25.03 -3.61
C GLY A 32 2.20 24.90 -2.32
N GLN A 33 1.62 24.30 -1.28
CA GLN A 33 2.29 24.11 0.00
C GLN A 33 3.31 22.95 -0.06
N GLU A 34 4.50 23.18 0.50
CA GLU A 34 5.58 22.19 0.53
C GLU A 34 5.64 21.46 1.88
N PRO A 35 6.11 20.20 1.93
CA PRO A 35 6.63 19.40 0.81
C PRO A 35 5.54 18.63 0.02
N GLY A 36 4.26 18.78 0.41
CA GLY A 36 3.17 17.97 -0.13
C GLY A 36 2.98 18.16 -1.63
N TRP A 37 3.12 19.39 -2.13
CA TRP A 37 3.00 19.72 -3.54
C TRP A 37 4.13 19.08 -4.36
N THR A 38 5.41 19.23 -3.97
CA THR A 38 6.54 18.65 -4.71
C THR A 38 6.47 17.12 -4.72
N LEU A 39 6.23 16.49 -3.56
CA LEU A 39 6.17 15.03 -3.47
C LEU A 39 5.02 14.45 -4.30
N ALA A 40 3.89 15.15 -4.42
CA ALA A 40 2.78 14.74 -5.26
C ALA A 40 3.17 14.70 -6.75
N HIS A 41 3.84 15.75 -7.26
CA HIS A 41 4.28 15.81 -8.65
C HIS A 41 5.35 14.75 -8.96
N ILE A 42 6.26 14.47 -8.03
CA ILE A 42 7.23 13.37 -8.16
C ILE A 42 6.49 12.02 -8.27
N ALA A 43 5.50 11.77 -7.40
CA ALA A 43 4.72 10.53 -7.44
C ALA A 43 3.98 10.37 -8.78
N TRP A 44 3.34 11.44 -9.28
CA TRP A 44 2.64 11.45 -10.56
C TRP A 44 3.60 11.31 -11.76
N GLY A 45 4.80 11.88 -11.69
CA GLY A 45 5.84 11.72 -12.72
C GLY A 45 6.33 10.26 -12.81
N LEU A 46 6.60 9.62 -11.67
CA LEU A 46 6.94 8.20 -11.62
C LEU A 46 5.80 7.34 -12.14
N ASN A 47 4.55 7.68 -11.82
CA ASN A 47 3.36 7.03 -12.35
C ASN A 47 3.29 7.11 -13.89
N ALA A 48 3.64 8.25 -14.50
CA ALA A 48 3.67 8.41 -15.96
C ALA A 48 4.68 7.46 -16.61
N VAL A 49 5.89 7.36 -16.06
CA VAL A 49 6.91 6.41 -16.51
C VAL A 49 6.42 4.96 -16.41
N MET A 50 5.76 4.59 -15.32
CA MET A 50 5.21 3.25 -15.15
C MET A 50 4.07 2.95 -16.14
N HIS A 51 3.23 3.93 -16.47
CA HIS A 51 2.20 3.78 -17.49
C HIS A 51 2.77 3.59 -18.90
N ALA A 52 3.90 4.23 -19.23
CA ALA A 52 4.62 3.94 -20.47
C ALA A 52 5.06 2.46 -20.54
N VAL A 53 5.61 1.92 -19.44
CA VAL A 53 5.99 0.50 -19.35
C VAL A 53 4.76 -0.41 -19.50
N ILE A 54 3.63 -0.06 -18.88
CA ILE A 54 2.36 -0.78 -19.03
C ILE A 54 1.92 -0.83 -20.50
N CYS A 55 1.98 0.29 -21.22
CA CYS A 55 1.65 0.35 -22.65
C CYS A 55 2.54 -0.57 -23.50
N VAL A 56 3.83 -0.64 -23.19
CA VAL A 56 4.78 -1.55 -23.85
C VAL A 56 4.43 -3.00 -23.57
N GLU A 57 4.06 -3.36 -22.33
CA GLU A 57 3.70 -4.73 -21.99
C GLU A 57 2.36 -5.15 -22.62
N LEU A 58 1.35 -4.28 -22.66
CA LEU A 58 0.10 -4.55 -23.36
C LEU A 58 0.33 -4.71 -24.87
N TYR A 59 1.20 -3.89 -25.48
CA TYR A 59 1.66 -4.09 -26.85
C TYR A 59 2.32 -5.46 -27.03
N ARG A 60 3.26 -5.84 -26.14
CA ARG A 60 3.94 -7.14 -26.22
C ARG A 60 2.98 -8.32 -26.12
N ARG A 61 1.87 -8.17 -25.41
CA ARG A 61 0.79 -9.17 -25.38
C ARG A 61 0.02 -9.21 -26.70
N ALA A 62 -0.11 -8.10 -27.43
CA ALA A 62 -0.84 -8.04 -28.70
C ALA A 62 0.04 -8.16 -29.98
N LYS A 63 1.37 -8.11 -29.87
CA LYS A 63 2.28 -7.95 -31.02
C LYS A 63 2.29 -9.10 -32.03
N ASP A 64 1.96 -10.32 -31.61
CA ASP A 64 1.99 -11.50 -32.49
C ASP A 64 0.70 -11.65 -33.31
N THR A 65 -0.13 -10.60 -33.36
CA THR A 65 -1.28 -10.50 -34.26
C THR A 65 -0.84 -10.16 -35.69
N THR A 66 -1.70 -10.44 -36.66
CA THR A 66 -1.45 -10.14 -38.08
C THR A 66 -2.40 -9.06 -38.60
N GLY A 67 -2.04 -8.40 -39.70
CA GLY A 67 -2.86 -7.40 -40.38
C GLY A 67 -3.28 -6.24 -39.47
N LYS A 68 -4.59 -5.95 -39.44
CA LYS A 68 -5.18 -4.82 -38.69
C LYS A 68 -4.89 -4.85 -37.20
N GLY A 69 -4.81 -6.04 -36.59
CA GLY A 69 -4.49 -6.19 -35.17
C GLY A 69 -3.09 -5.67 -34.84
N ARG A 70 -2.10 -5.95 -35.70
CA ARG A 70 -0.73 -5.46 -35.51
C ARG A 70 -0.65 -3.94 -35.63
N VAL A 71 -1.34 -3.38 -36.63
CA VAL A 71 -1.42 -1.93 -36.84
C VAL A 71 -2.03 -1.24 -35.61
N LEU A 72 -3.13 -1.76 -35.08
CA LEU A 72 -3.76 -1.26 -33.86
C LEU A 72 -2.82 -1.35 -32.66
N ALA A 73 -2.17 -2.50 -32.45
CA ALA A 73 -1.24 -2.69 -31.33
C ALA A 73 -0.07 -1.69 -31.38
N THR A 74 0.53 -1.51 -32.56
CA THR A 74 1.63 -0.55 -32.78
C THR A 74 1.18 0.90 -32.64
N GLY A 75 0.02 1.27 -33.20
CA GLY A 75 -0.54 2.61 -33.07
C GLY A 75 -0.83 2.96 -31.60
N CYS A 76 -1.46 2.04 -30.88
CA CYS A 76 -1.67 2.18 -29.44
C CYS A 76 -0.36 2.33 -28.67
N LEU A 77 0.68 1.54 -29.00
CA LEU A 77 1.99 1.69 -28.34
C LEU A 77 2.53 3.12 -28.50
N ILE A 78 2.56 3.63 -29.74
CA ILE A 78 3.11 4.95 -30.06
C ILE A 78 2.32 6.04 -29.33
N VAL A 79 0.99 6.05 -29.49
CA VAL A 79 0.12 7.07 -28.89
C VAL A 79 0.16 6.99 -27.35
N GLY A 80 0.18 5.79 -26.77
CA GLY A 80 0.24 5.62 -25.32
C GLY A 80 1.55 6.11 -24.71
N VAL A 81 2.69 5.81 -25.37
CA VAL A 81 4.00 6.30 -24.93
C VAL A 81 4.07 7.82 -25.09
N LEU A 82 3.58 8.40 -26.19
CA LEU A 82 3.53 9.85 -26.36
C LEU A 82 2.65 10.53 -25.31
N GLY A 83 1.49 9.97 -24.98
CA GLY A 83 0.64 10.50 -23.91
C GLY A 83 1.31 10.43 -22.54
N ALA A 84 2.03 9.34 -22.25
CA ALA A 84 2.82 9.23 -21.02
C ALA A 84 3.99 10.24 -20.98
N VAL A 85 4.63 10.53 -22.11
CA VAL A 85 5.66 11.57 -22.22
C VAL A 85 5.07 12.96 -21.99
N CYS A 86 3.88 13.25 -22.53
CA CYS A 86 3.19 14.52 -22.28
C CYS A 86 2.86 14.68 -20.79
N LEU A 87 2.31 13.65 -20.16
CA LEU A 87 2.02 13.65 -18.72
C LEU A 87 3.30 13.82 -17.89
N LEU A 88 4.40 13.18 -18.26
CA LEU A 88 5.69 13.37 -17.59
C LEU A 88 6.22 14.79 -17.78
N ALA A 89 6.14 15.34 -18.99
CA ALA A 89 6.55 16.70 -19.30
C ALA A 89 5.75 17.70 -18.45
N GLN A 90 4.45 17.49 -18.29
CA GLN A 90 3.61 18.29 -17.38
C GLN A 90 4.18 18.31 -15.96
N MET A 91 4.46 17.14 -15.38
CA MET A 91 5.00 17.06 -14.01
C MET A 91 6.39 17.69 -13.88
N VAL A 92 7.24 17.57 -14.91
CA VAL A 92 8.57 18.19 -14.93
C VAL A 92 8.46 19.71 -15.02
N ILE A 93 7.59 20.23 -15.91
CA ILE A 93 7.35 21.67 -16.02
C ILE A 93 6.84 22.20 -14.69
N ASP A 94 5.83 21.56 -14.10
CA ASP A 94 5.27 21.97 -12.82
C ASP A 94 6.41 22.06 -11.78
N LEU A 95 7.20 20.99 -11.58
CA LEU A 95 8.34 20.98 -10.66
C LEU A 95 9.38 22.07 -10.94
N VAL A 96 9.73 22.31 -12.21
CA VAL A 96 10.68 23.37 -12.59
C VAL A 96 10.15 24.73 -12.19
N VAL A 97 8.87 25.02 -12.48
CA VAL A 97 8.22 26.28 -12.08
C VAL A 97 8.20 26.39 -10.55
N GLY A 98 7.80 25.33 -9.86
CA GLY A 98 7.76 25.30 -8.39
C GLY A 98 9.12 25.60 -7.77
N PHE A 99 10.21 25.01 -8.27
CA PHE A 99 11.56 25.26 -7.78
C PHE A 99 12.16 26.60 -8.23
N ALA A 100 11.67 27.18 -9.33
CA ALA A 100 12.18 28.44 -9.87
C ALA A 100 11.53 29.69 -9.25
N THR A 101 10.52 29.54 -8.39
CA THR A 101 9.73 30.66 -7.87
C THR A 101 9.62 30.61 -6.35
N ASP A 102 9.69 31.76 -5.69
CA ASP A 102 9.66 31.86 -4.22
C ASP A 102 8.23 31.95 -3.66
N ASN A 103 7.25 32.32 -4.50
CA ASN A 103 5.89 32.52 -4.08
C ASN A 103 4.87 32.14 -5.16
N ARG A 104 3.61 32.01 -4.74
CA ARG A 104 2.51 31.55 -5.58
C ARG A 104 2.16 32.50 -6.73
N THR A 105 2.40 33.79 -6.57
CA THR A 105 2.12 34.78 -7.62
C THR A 105 3.11 34.59 -8.76
N ASP A 106 4.40 34.45 -8.44
CA ASP A 106 5.45 34.21 -9.42
C ASP A 106 5.27 32.85 -10.10
N MET A 107 4.91 31.80 -9.34
CA MET A 107 4.57 30.48 -9.87
C MET A 107 3.45 30.55 -10.92
N ARG A 108 2.38 31.30 -10.64
CA ARG A 108 1.27 31.50 -11.60
C ARG A 108 1.70 32.29 -12.83
N ALA A 109 2.50 33.34 -12.65
CA ALA A 109 2.98 34.16 -13.76
C ALA A 109 3.88 33.35 -14.71
N MET A 110 4.84 32.60 -14.16
CA MET A 110 5.75 31.75 -14.93
C MET A 110 5.03 30.57 -15.60
N SER A 111 4.10 29.91 -14.89
CA SER A 111 3.25 28.87 -15.48
C SER A 111 2.42 29.44 -16.64
N GLY A 112 1.84 30.64 -16.50
CA GLY A 112 1.13 31.32 -17.58
C GLY A 112 1.99 31.53 -18.83
N GLN A 113 3.22 32.03 -18.67
CA GLN A 113 4.16 32.21 -19.78
C GLN A 113 4.48 30.90 -20.51
N ILE A 114 4.57 29.78 -19.78
CA ILE A 114 4.81 28.46 -20.37
C ILE A 114 3.58 27.95 -21.12
N HIS A 115 2.38 28.18 -20.59
CA HIS A 115 1.12 27.79 -21.24
C HIS A 115 0.88 28.60 -22.54
N ASP A 116 1.36 29.84 -22.60
CA ASP A 116 1.28 30.71 -23.78
C ASP A 116 2.22 30.26 -24.93
N LEU A 117 3.17 29.35 -24.67
CA LEU A 117 4.00 28.77 -25.72
C LEU A 117 3.14 27.93 -26.67
N TYR A 118 3.33 28.15 -27.99
CA TYR A 118 2.52 27.51 -29.02
C TYR A 118 2.50 25.98 -28.87
N GLY A 119 1.29 25.44 -28.66
CA GLY A 119 1.04 24.00 -28.56
C GLY A 119 1.30 23.38 -27.19
N VAL A 120 1.89 24.08 -26.21
CA VAL A 120 2.17 23.51 -24.87
C VAL A 120 0.88 23.18 -24.13
N GLN A 121 -0.06 24.11 -24.05
CA GLN A 121 -1.37 23.88 -23.43
C GLN A 121 -2.06 22.65 -24.05
N LEU A 122 -2.19 22.63 -25.39
CA LEU A 122 -2.88 21.55 -26.10
C LEU A 122 -2.17 20.21 -25.96
N ALA A 123 -0.85 20.16 -26.12
CA ALA A 123 -0.10 18.91 -26.16
C ALA A 123 0.20 18.36 -24.76
N VAL A 124 0.62 19.22 -23.82
CA VAL A 124 1.13 18.81 -22.51
C VAL A 124 0.04 18.76 -21.45
N TYR A 125 -0.89 19.72 -21.45
CA TYR A 125 -1.88 19.87 -20.39
C TYR A 125 -3.26 19.32 -20.77
N ASP A 126 -3.65 19.37 -22.05
CA ASP A 126 -4.99 18.97 -22.48
C ASP A 126 -5.02 17.60 -23.16
N VAL A 127 -4.66 17.51 -24.45
CA VAL A 127 -4.93 16.34 -25.29
C VAL A 127 -3.92 15.22 -25.05
N GLY A 128 -2.63 15.53 -24.88
CA GLY A 128 -1.59 14.51 -24.74
C GLY A 128 -1.84 13.53 -23.60
N PRO A 129 -2.04 14.00 -22.35
CA PRO A 129 -2.37 13.12 -21.24
C PRO A 129 -3.65 12.30 -21.46
N VAL A 130 -4.69 12.89 -22.07
CA VAL A 130 -5.96 12.18 -22.36
C VAL A 130 -5.75 11.00 -23.31
N LEU A 131 -4.86 11.14 -24.30
CA LEU A 131 -4.53 10.07 -25.25
C LEU A 131 -3.97 8.82 -24.55
N LEU A 132 -3.21 8.97 -23.46
CA LEU A 132 -2.73 7.83 -22.67
C LEU A 132 -3.90 6.99 -22.15
N PHE A 133 -4.91 7.63 -21.57
CA PHE A 133 -6.05 6.93 -20.99
C PHE A 133 -6.94 6.26 -22.04
N LEU A 134 -7.16 6.91 -23.18
CA LEU A 134 -7.88 6.31 -24.32
C LEU A 134 -7.15 5.08 -24.87
N VAL A 135 -5.82 5.15 -24.95
CA VAL A 135 -4.99 4.00 -25.35
C VAL A 135 -5.05 2.88 -24.33
N LEU A 136 -5.04 3.17 -23.03
CA LEU A 136 -5.16 2.13 -21.99
C LEU A 136 -6.46 1.35 -22.13
N ILE A 137 -7.60 2.03 -22.36
CA ILE A 137 -8.88 1.37 -22.69
C ILE A 137 -8.71 0.48 -23.92
N THR A 138 -8.23 1.07 -25.02
CA THR A 138 -8.13 0.40 -26.32
C THR A 138 -7.25 -0.85 -26.25
N GLN A 139 -6.08 -0.76 -25.60
CA GLN A 139 -5.17 -1.89 -25.41
C GLN A 139 -5.77 -2.95 -24.47
N ALA A 140 -6.45 -2.54 -23.40
CA ALA A 140 -7.07 -3.50 -22.49
C ALA A 140 -8.17 -4.31 -23.18
N ILE A 141 -9.04 -3.63 -23.96
CA ILE A 141 -10.06 -4.28 -24.80
C ILE A 141 -9.40 -5.18 -25.84
N HIS A 142 -8.39 -4.68 -26.56
CA HIS A 142 -7.72 -5.44 -27.61
C HIS A 142 -7.08 -6.73 -27.06
N VAL A 143 -6.37 -6.66 -25.93
CA VAL A 143 -5.77 -7.83 -25.27
C VAL A 143 -6.84 -8.81 -24.77
N ALA A 144 -8.00 -8.33 -24.30
CA ALA A 144 -9.13 -9.17 -23.91
C ALA A 144 -9.78 -9.88 -25.13
N VAL A 145 -9.99 -9.17 -26.24
CA VAL A 145 -10.50 -9.74 -27.50
C VAL A 145 -9.59 -10.84 -28.04
N LEU A 146 -8.27 -10.64 -27.95
CA LEU A 146 -7.27 -11.64 -28.31
C LEU A 146 -7.18 -12.82 -27.34
N LYS A 147 -7.99 -12.85 -26.26
CA LYS A 147 -7.95 -13.84 -25.18
C LYS A 147 -6.59 -13.93 -24.49
N ARG A 148 -5.82 -12.84 -24.49
CA ARG A 148 -4.52 -12.68 -23.81
C ARG A 148 -4.63 -11.84 -22.53
N GLY A 149 -5.85 -11.51 -22.13
CA GLY A 149 -6.26 -10.89 -20.88
C GLY A 149 -7.72 -11.26 -20.58
N THR A 150 -8.25 -10.79 -19.45
CA THR A 150 -9.63 -11.08 -19.05
C THR A 150 -10.57 -9.95 -19.47
N THR A 151 -11.85 -10.27 -19.68
CA THR A 151 -12.90 -9.26 -19.91
C THR A 151 -13.07 -8.35 -18.70
N ALA A 152 -12.95 -8.89 -17.49
CA ALA A 152 -12.97 -8.12 -16.25
C ALA A 152 -11.85 -7.06 -16.19
N PHE A 153 -10.64 -7.39 -16.66
CA PHE A 153 -9.55 -6.42 -16.77
C PHE A 153 -9.91 -5.26 -17.69
N ALA A 154 -10.41 -5.54 -18.90
CA ALA A 154 -10.84 -4.51 -19.83
C ALA A 154 -11.99 -3.65 -19.28
N ALA A 155 -12.98 -4.28 -18.65
CA ALA A 155 -14.12 -3.59 -18.04
C ALA A 155 -13.69 -2.65 -16.90
N LEU A 156 -12.82 -3.11 -15.99
CA LEU A 156 -12.34 -2.30 -14.87
C LEU A 156 -11.44 -1.16 -15.32
N VAL A 157 -10.56 -1.37 -16.31
CA VAL A 157 -9.75 -0.28 -16.90
C VAL A 157 -10.65 0.76 -17.55
N THR A 158 -11.66 0.32 -18.30
CA THR A 158 -12.65 1.22 -18.92
C THR A 158 -13.41 2.02 -17.88
N LEU A 159 -13.93 1.34 -16.85
CA LEU A 159 -14.65 1.98 -15.74
C LEU A 159 -13.78 3.02 -15.04
N ALA A 160 -12.52 2.70 -14.73
CA ALA A 160 -11.63 3.64 -14.07
C ALA A 160 -11.37 4.90 -14.90
N VAL A 161 -11.12 4.75 -16.20
CA VAL A 161 -10.91 5.90 -17.10
C VAL A 161 -12.18 6.74 -17.22
N VAL A 162 -13.36 6.11 -17.34
CA VAL A 162 -14.64 6.83 -17.36
C VAL A 162 -14.86 7.59 -16.05
N VAL A 163 -14.65 6.96 -14.90
CA VAL A 163 -14.74 7.63 -13.58
C VAL A 163 -13.78 8.82 -13.52
N SER A 164 -12.52 8.65 -13.97
CA SER A 164 -11.58 9.77 -14.04
C SER A 164 -12.05 10.90 -14.97
N GLY A 165 -12.65 10.56 -16.11
CA GLY A 165 -13.19 11.53 -17.07
C GLY A 165 -14.44 12.25 -16.58
N THR A 166 -15.27 11.63 -15.72
CA THR A 166 -16.44 12.31 -15.13
C THR A 166 -16.04 13.52 -14.29
N GLU A 167 -14.84 13.54 -13.72
CA GLU A 167 -14.33 14.69 -12.97
C GLU A 167 -14.05 15.92 -13.85
N LEU A 168 -13.79 15.72 -15.15
CA LEU A 168 -13.67 16.83 -16.11
C LEU A 168 -15.03 17.44 -16.44
N LEU A 169 -16.12 16.69 -16.25
CA LEU A 169 -17.48 17.10 -16.57
C LEU A 169 -18.25 17.57 -15.34
N LEU A 170 -17.94 17.01 -14.18
CA LEU A 170 -18.60 17.24 -12.91
C LEU A 170 -17.54 17.70 -11.91
N GLU A 171 -17.71 18.89 -11.34
CA GLU A 171 -16.87 19.37 -10.23
C GLU A 171 -17.18 18.56 -8.96
N ILE A 172 -16.59 17.38 -8.84
CA ILE A 172 -16.76 16.50 -7.69
C ILE A 172 -15.85 16.99 -6.54
N PRO A 173 -16.40 17.22 -5.33
CA PRO A 173 -15.61 17.64 -4.17
C PRO A 173 -14.42 16.71 -3.92
N LEU A 174 -13.30 17.30 -3.48
CA LEU A 174 -12.05 16.60 -3.11
C LEU A 174 -11.38 15.79 -4.24
N ARG A 175 -11.92 15.81 -5.47
CA ARG A 175 -11.44 14.96 -6.58
C ARG A 175 -11.50 13.47 -6.22
N LEU A 176 -12.61 13.05 -5.59
CA LEU A 176 -12.80 11.64 -5.21
C LEU A 176 -12.86 10.71 -6.43
N ALA A 177 -13.19 11.23 -7.62
CA ALA A 177 -13.17 10.46 -8.85
C ALA A 177 -11.74 10.01 -9.21
N GLN A 178 -10.73 10.87 -9.06
CA GLN A 178 -9.31 10.51 -9.22
C GLN A 178 -8.86 9.42 -8.24
N ALA A 179 -9.22 9.53 -6.95
CA ALA A 179 -8.88 8.49 -5.98
C ALA A 179 -9.59 7.16 -6.31
N SER A 180 -10.88 7.23 -6.63
CA SER A 180 -11.68 6.05 -6.98
C SER A 180 -11.18 5.38 -8.25
N SER A 181 -10.83 6.14 -9.29
CA SER A 181 -10.28 5.61 -10.54
C SER A 181 -8.94 4.90 -10.30
N ALA A 182 -8.06 5.47 -9.48
CA ALA A 182 -6.79 4.84 -9.13
C ALA A 182 -6.99 3.53 -8.35
N LEU A 183 -7.95 3.46 -7.42
CA LEU A 183 -8.31 2.21 -6.72
C LEU A 183 -8.85 1.15 -7.69
N ILE A 184 -9.74 1.52 -8.61
CA ILE A 184 -10.30 0.60 -9.62
C ILE A 184 -9.19 0.09 -10.56
N LEU A 185 -8.30 0.96 -11.03
CA LEU A 185 -7.13 0.57 -11.82
C LEU A 185 -6.23 -0.38 -11.04
N TRP A 186 -6.02 -0.14 -9.75
CA TRP A 186 -5.22 -1.02 -8.91
C TRP A 186 -5.80 -2.43 -8.85
N ILE A 187 -7.11 -2.53 -8.60
CA ILE A 187 -7.84 -3.82 -8.60
C ILE A 187 -7.69 -4.53 -9.95
N ALA A 188 -7.79 -3.79 -11.07
CA ALA A 188 -7.61 -4.33 -12.40
C ALA A 188 -6.17 -4.83 -12.65
N PHE A 189 -5.16 -4.10 -12.15
CA PHE A 189 -3.76 -4.35 -12.47
C PHE A 189 -3.10 -5.41 -11.58
N VAL A 190 -3.54 -5.58 -10.33
CA VAL A 190 -2.97 -6.56 -9.38
C VAL A 190 -2.92 -8.00 -9.93
N PRO A 191 -3.97 -8.55 -10.58
CA PRO A 191 -3.90 -9.87 -11.19
C PRO A 191 -2.81 -9.99 -12.27
N VAL A 192 -2.66 -8.97 -13.11
CA VAL A 192 -1.66 -8.92 -14.20
C VAL A 192 -0.25 -8.82 -13.62
N ALA A 193 -0.05 -7.97 -12.60
CA ALA A 193 1.22 -7.86 -11.88
C ALA A 193 1.66 -9.20 -11.25
N ARG A 194 0.70 -9.92 -10.65
CA ARG A 194 0.94 -11.25 -10.06
C ARG A 194 1.30 -12.28 -11.12
N GLU A 195 0.62 -12.29 -12.26
CA GLU A 195 0.92 -13.17 -13.39
C GLU A 195 2.36 -12.97 -13.88
N LEU A 196 2.76 -11.72 -14.10
CA LEU A 196 4.10 -11.36 -14.58
C LEU A 196 5.19 -11.73 -13.57
N SER A 197 4.94 -11.52 -12.29
CA SER A 197 5.85 -11.90 -11.20
C SER A 197 5.98 -13.42 -11.04
N ARG A 198 4.90 -14.16 -11.30
CA ARG A 198 4.89 -15.63 -11.17
C ARG A 198 5.75 -16.34 -12.20
N ARG A 199 5.79 -15.82 -13.43
CA ARG A 199 6.52 -16.40 -14.56
C ARG A 199 8.04 -16.25 -14.48
N ASP A 200 8.56 -15.46 -13.53
CA ASP A 200 9.99 -15.13 -13.43
C ASP A 200 10.70 -15.72 -12.20
N THR A 201 9.93 -16.23 -11.24
CA THR A 201 10.50 -16.93 -10.08
C THR A 201 10.27 -18.42 -10.25
N SER A 202 11.33 -19.23 -10.26
CA SER A 202 11.18 -20.66 -9.99
C SER A 202 10.44 -20.79 -8.65
N ASP A 203 9.47 -21.70 -8.59
CA ASP A 203 8.62 -21.84 -7.40
C ASP A 203 9.45 -22.14 -6.13
N VAL A 204 10.63 -22.75 -6.31
CA VAL A 204 11.63 -22.98 -5.26
C VAL A 204 12.12 -21.67 -4.64
N THR A 205 12.57 -20.70 -5.45
CA THR A 205 13.08 -19.41 -4.92
C THR A 205 11.97 -18.62 -4.21
N ARG A 206 10.72 -18.70 -4.70
CA ARG A 206 9.58 -18.02 -4.08
C ARG A 206 9.22 -18.64 -2.72
N ALA A 207 9.21 -19.97 -2.62
CA ALA A 207 8.93 -20.67 -1.38
C ALA A 207 9.99 -20.34 -0.32
N THR A 208 11.27 -20.36 -0.68
CA THR A 208 12.37 -20.03 0.24
C THR A 208 12.30 -18.58 0.71
N ARG A 209 12.06 -17.62 -0.20
CA ARG A 209 11.91 -16.20 0.17
C ARG A 209 10.72 -15.96 1.08
N TRP A 210 9.57 -16.54 0.77
CA TRP A 210 8.38 -16.41 1.63
C TRP A 210 8.64 -16.95 3.03
N ARG A 211 9.24 -18.15 3.14
CA ARG A 211 9.58 -18.75 4.44
C ARG A 211 10.52 -17.86 5.25
N SER A 212 11.53 -17.28 4.61
CA SER A 212 12.44 -16.36 5.26
C SER A 212 11.72 -15.10 5.75
N LEU A 213 10.94 -14.46 4.88
CA LEU A 213 10.17 -13.26 5.21
C LEU A 213 9.17 -13.53 6.36
N ALA A 214 8.40 -14.60 6.28
CA ALA A 214 7.45 -14.98 7.32
C ALA A 214 8.14 -15.39 8.63
N GLY A 215 9.28 -16.08 8.54
CA GLY A 215 10.10 -16.46 9.69
C GLY A 215 10.59 -15.24 10.47
N TRP A 216 11.16 -14.26 9.77
CA TRP A 216 11.58 -12.98 10.38
C TRP A 216 10.40 -12.16 10.86
N SER A 217 9.29 -12.12 10.14
CA SER A 217 8.08 -11.39 10.56
C SER A 217 7.49 -11.93 11.86
N LEU A 218 7.47 -13.25 12.04
CA LEU A 218 7.03 -13.89 13.30
C LEU A 218 7.90 -13.51 14.51
N ILE A 219 9.18 -13.20 14.29
CA ILE A 219 10.13 -12.83 15.35
C ILE A 219 10.09 -11.32 15.60
N LEU A 220 10.09 -10.51 14.54
CA LEU A 220 10.33 -9.07 14.62
C LEU A 220 9.05 -8.23 14.70
N ALA A 221 7.89 -8.74 14.26
CA ALA A 221 6.64 -7.96 14.36
C ALA A 221 6.34 -7.54 15.82
N PRO A 222 6.39 -8.45 16.82
CA PRO A 222 6.21 -8.04 18.23
C PRO A 222 7.29 -7.08 18.71
N VAL A 223 8.54 -7.25 18.26
CA VAL A 223 9.64 -6.35 18.61
C VAL A 223 9.38 -4.93 18.09
N GLY A 224 8.83 -4.78 16.89
CA GLY A 224 8.41 -3.48 16.36
C GLY A 224 7.31 -2.85 17.22
N GLN A 225 6.34 -3.64 17.70
CA GLN A 225 5.27 -3.13 18.56
C GLN A 225 5.80 -2.59 19.91
N VAL A 226 6.72 -3.32 20.56
CA VAL A 226 7.38 -2.82 21.79
C VAL A 226 8.33 -1.67 21.50
N GLY A 227 9.11 -1.77 20.42
CA GLY A 227 10.10 -0.75 20.07
C GLY A 227 9.46 0.62 19.88
N GLY A 228 8.36 0.70 19.11
CA GLY A 228 7.61 1.95 18.96
C GLY A 228 7.06 2.46 20.29
N TRP A 229 6.46 1.58 21.10
CA TRP A 229 5.92 1.94 22.41
C TRP A 229 7.00 2.47 23.38
N THR A 230 8.15 1.80 23.46
CA THR A 230 9.27 2.21 24.31
C THR A 230 9.83 3.56 23.87
N LEU A 231 9.93 3.81 22.57
CA LEU A 231 10.38 5.11 22.06
C LEU A 231 9.40 6.24 22.37
N MET A 232 8.08 5.99 22.29
CA MET A 232 7.08 6.97 22.73
C MET A 232 7.21 7.28 24.23
N MET A 233 7.45 6.25 25.05
CA MET A 233 7.66 6.39 26.49
C MET A 233 8.94 7.15 26.87
N LEU A 234 10.00 7.06 26.07
CA LEU A 234 11.29 7.70 26.36
C LEU A 234 11.36 9.19 25.99
N GLY A 235 10.29 9.75 25.42
CA GLY A 235 10.22 11.17 25.08
C GLY A 235 9.35 11.50 23.86
N GLY A 236 8.93 10.49 23.08
CA GLY A 236 8.01 10.73 21.96
C GLY A 236 6.67 11.35 22.39
N ASN A 237 6.13 10.94 23.54
CA ASN A 237 4.93 11.53 24.15
C ASN A 237 5.14 12.95 24.69
N ASP A 238 6.39 13.29 25.04
CA ASP A 238 6.74 14.61 25.59
C ASP A 238 6.96 15.65 24.48
N GLY A 239 6.77 15.26 23.22
CA GLY A 239 6.94 16.12 22.06
C GLY A 239 8.33 16.09 21.43
N ASP A 240 9.19 15.12 21.81
CA ASP A 240 10.42 14.86 21.05
C ASP A 240 10.04 14.32 19.66
N ARG A 241 10.13 15.21 18.68
CA ARG A 241 9.73 14.96 17.30
C ARG A 241 10.56 13.83 16.66
N LEU A 242 11.84 13.71 17.01
CA LEU A 242 12.69 12.65 16.47
C LEU A 242 12.26 11.30 17.04
N LEU A 243 12.13 11.19 18.37
CA LEU A 243 11.71 9.94 19.01
C LEU A 243 10.31 9.51 18.56
N SER A 244 9.38 10.46 18.44
CA SER A 244 8.03 10.20 17.92
C SER A 244 8.07 9.71 16.47
N THR A 245 8.86 10.35 15.60
CA THR A 245 9.01 9.92 14.19
C THR A 245 9.58 8.51 14.08
N VAL A 246 10.62 8.20 14.87
CA VAL A 246 11.23 6.87 14.89
C VAL A 246 10.23 5.85 15.45
N ALA A 247 9.49 6.18 16.51
CA ALA A 247 8.48 5.31 17.10
C ALA A 247 7.41 4.89 16.09
N HIS A 248 6.76 5.85 15.41
CA HIS A 248 5.72 5.57 14.41
C HIS A 248 6.28 4.81 13.20
N THR A 249 7.53 5.08 12.81
CA THR A 249 8.21 4.31 11.75
C THR A 249 8.42 2.84 12.17
N VAL A 250 8.85 2.60 13.41
CA VAL A 250 9.05 1.26 13.96
C VAL A 250 7.72 0.51 14.08
N TRP A 251 6.65 1.17 14.51
CA TRP A 251 5.30 0.61 14.53
C TRP A 251 4.77 0.29 13.13
N LEU A 252 4.93 1.20 12.17
CA LEU A 252 4.57 0.98 10.77
C LEU A 252 5.20 -0.30 10.23
N ILE A 253 6.51 -0.48 10.42
CA ILE A 253 7.22 -1.70 10.03
C ILE A 253 6.66 -2.91 10.79
N GLY A 254 6.43 -2.78 12.10
CA GLY A 254 5.82 -3.81 12.94
C GLY A 254 4.47 -4.30 12.42
N PHE A 255 3.56 -3.40 12.03
CA PHE A 255 2.25 -3.73 11.48
C PHE A 255 2.32 -4.38 10.10
N LEU A 256 3.22 -3.91 9.23
CA LEU A 256 3.46 -4.54 7.93
C LEU A 256 3.96 -5.98 8.09
N MET A 257 4.86 -6.22 9.05
CA MET A 257 5.32 -7.57 9.39
C MET A 257 4.21 -8.41 10.02
N LEU A 258 3.35 -7.84 10.86
CA LEU A 258 2.18 -8.53 11.42
C LEU A 258 1.22 -8.99 10.31
N GLY A 259 1.06 -8.20 9.24
CA GLY A 259 0.32 -8.63 8.04
C GLY A 259 0.90 -9.89 7.40
N VAL A 260 2.23 -10.00 7.30
CA VAL A 260 2.90 -11.22 6.83
C VAL A 260 2.63 -12.38 7.79
N VAL A 261 2.68 -12.16 9.10
CA VAL A 261 2.36 -13.16 10.12
C VAL A 261 0.95 -13.70 9.92
N CYS A 262 -0.06 -12.84 9.81
CA CYS A 262 -1.46 -13.26 9.59
C CYS A 262 -1.62 -14.13 8.34
N VAL A 263 -0.97 -13.76 7.22
CA VAL A 263 -0.99 -14.55 5.98
C VAL A 263 -0.33 -15.91 6.17
N GLU A 264 0.80 -15.98 6.89
CA GLU A 264 1.46 -17.26 7.19
C GLU A 264 0.63 -18.15 8.10
N LEU A 265 0.01 -17.60 9.15
CA LEU A 265 -0.91 -18.34 10.02
C LEU A 265 -2.09 -18.89 9.21
N TYR A 266 -2.70 -18.07 8.34
CA TYR A 266 -3.76 -18.52 7.43
C TYR A 266 -3.31 -19.65 6.50
N ARG A 267 -2.11 -19.54 5.91
CA ARG A 267 -1.54 -20.62 5.07
C ARG A 267 -1.41 -21.93 5.83
N ARG A 268 -1.10 -21.85 7.13
CA ARG A 268 -1.02 -22.99 8.04
C ARG A 268 -2.37 -23.46 8.55
N VAL A 269 -3.46 -22.71 8.43
CA VAL A 269 -4.80 -23.22 8.78
C VAL A 269 -5.36 -24.09 7.66
N ARG A 270 -4.94 -23.87 6.39
CA ARG A 270 -5.50 -24.51 5.18
C ARG A 270 -6.09 -25.90 5.41
N GLY A 271 -7.41 -25.99 5.22
CA GLY A 271 -8.26 -27.17 5.31
C GLY A 271 -9.39 -27.13 4.27
N HIS A 272 -10.40 -27.98 4.42
CA HIS A 272 -11.57 -28.02 3.53
C HIS A 272 -12.84 -27.58 4.26
N GLY A 273 -13.85 -27.13 3.52
CA GLY A 273 -15.19 -26.81 4.07
C GLY A 273 -15.25 -25.55 4.95
N ALA A 274 -16.09 -25.58 5.99
CA ALA A 274 -16.41 -24.43 6.85
C ALA A 274 -15.18 -23.81 7.54
N GLY A 275 -14.20 -24.63 7.96
CA GLY A 275 -12.96 -24.13 8.57
C GLY A 275 -12.16 -23.23 7.62
N GLN A 276 -12.20 -23.49 6.31
CA GLN A 276 -11.51 -22.66 5.32
C GLN A 276 -12.20 -21.30 5.13
N LEU A 277 -13.53 -21.26 5.21
CA LEU A 277 -14.30 -20.02 5.19
C LEU A 277 -13.98 -19.18 6.42
N PHE A 278 -14.02 -19.79 7.61
CA PHE A 278 -13.69 -19.12 8.86
C PHE A 278 -12.27 -18.55 8.83
N ALA A 279 -11.27 -19.32 8.37
CA ALA A 279 -9.91 -18.84 8.19
C ALA A 279 -9.80 -17.63 7.25
N ARG A 280 -10.58 -17.59 6.17
CA ARG A 280 -10.62 -16.46 5.23
C ARG A 280 -11.20 -15.22 5.88
N VAL A 281 -12.29 -15.37 6.64
CA VAL A 281 -12.91 -14.27 7.38
C VAL A 281 -11.95 -13.73 8.43
N SER A 282 -11.32 -14.60 9.22
CA SER A 282 -10.32 -14.20 10.22
C SER A 282 -9.15 -13.44 9.60
N LEU A 283 -8.63 -13.92 8.46
CA LEU A 283 -7.58 -13.23 7.73
C LEU A 283 -8.05 -11.87 7.20
N ALA A 284 -9.26 -11.79 6.64
CA ALA A 284 -9.80 -10.55 6.11
C ALA A 284 -9.94 -9.49 7.21
N VAL A 285 -10.51 -9.87 8.37
CA VAL A 285 -10.61 -8.99 9.55
C VAL A 285 -9.23 -8.50 9.99
N ALA A 286 -8.26 -9.40 10.12
CA ALA A 286 -6.90 -9.03 10.51
C ALA A 286 -6.25 -8.06 9.51
N LEU A 287 -6.38 -8.31 8.19
CA LEU A 287 -5.76 -7.48 7.17
C LEU A 287 -6.43 -6.11 7.01
N ILE A 288 -7.76 -6.03 7.16
CA ILE A 288 -8.47 -4.74 7.17
C ILE A 288 -7.97 -3.90 8.35
N SER A 289 -7.83 -4.52 9.52
CA SER A 289 -7.36 -3.83 10.71
C SER A 289 -5.90 -3.41 10.63
N ILE A 290 -5.01 -4.27 10.12
CA ILE A 290 -3.62 -3.90 9.83
C ILE A 290 -3.54 -2.75 8.82
N ALA A 291 -4.42 -2.72 7.81
CA ALA A 291 -4.47 -1.60 6.88
C ALA A 291 -4.88 -0.29 7.57
N ALA A 292 -5.83 -0.36 8.52
CA ALA A 292 -6.20 0.79 9.35
C ALA A 292 -5.02 1.27 10.21
N SER A 293 -4.32 0.37 10.91
CA SER A 293 -3.13 0.72 11.71
C SER A 293 -1.98 1.27 10.85
N VAL A 294 -1.78 0.73 9.65
CA VAL A 294 -0.79 1.29 8.71
C VAL A 294 -1.19 2.71 8.30
N LEU A 295 -2.48 2.94 8.03
CA LEU A 295 -2.97 4.26 7.65
C LEU A 295 -2.86 5.26 8.81
N GLU A 296 -3.20 4.85 10.03
CA GLU A 296 -2.96 5.60 11.27
C GLU A 296 -1.49 6.03 11.38
N MET A 297 -0.54 5.09 11.32
CA MET A 297 0.89 5.41 11.40
C MET A 297 1.38 6.34 10.29
N LEU A 298 0.82 6.21 9.08
CA LEU A 298 1.13 7.13 7.97
C LEU A 298 0.59 8.54 8.23
N VAL A 299 -0.61 8.64 8.80
CA VAL A 299 -1.20 9.91 9.22
C VAL A 299 -0.36 10.54 10.32
N ASP A 300 0.04 9.79 11.35
CA ASP A 300 0.83 10.34 12.46
C ASP A 300 2.21 10.82 12.00
N LEU A 301 2.89 10.03 11.16
CA LEU A 301 4.15 10.44 10.52
C LEU A 301 3.94 11.71 9.68
N TYR A 302 2.85 11.77 8.92
CA TYR A 302 2.51 12.94 8.15
C TYR A 302 2.31 14.17 9.05
N THR A 303 1.53 14.07 10.12
CA THR A 303 1.30 15.16 11.08
C THR A 303 2.62 15.62 11.71
N LEU A 304 3.51 14.68 12.07
CA LEU A 304 4.85 14.97 12.57
C LEU A 304 5.71 15.69 11.54
N PHE A 305 5.61 15.39 10.24
CA PHE A 305 6.38 16.07 9.20
C PHE A 305 5.76 17.41 8.80
N ALA A 306 4.44 17.54 8.82
CA ALA A 306 3.70 18.71 8.36
C ALA A 306 3.68 19.87 9.37
N THR A 307 4.02 19.62 10.63
CA THR A 307 3.92 20.61 11.71
C THR A 307 5.28 20.95 12.30
N VAL A 308 5.44 22.18 12.79
CA VAL A 308 6.71 22.63 13.41
C VAL A 308 6.66 22.65 14.93
N ASN A 309 5.47 22.61 15.51
CA ASN A 309 5.27 22.63 16.96
C ASN A 309 4.03 21.80 17.36
N ARG A 310 3.93 21.56 18.67
CA ARG A 310 2.88 20.74 19.26
C ARG A 310 1.46 21.28 19.03
N ALA A 311 1.27 22.60 19.13
CA ALA A 311 -0.05 23.20 18.94
C ALA A 311 -0.58 22.99 17.51
N GLN A 312 0.29 23.08 16.51
CA GLN A 312 -0.07 22.76 15.12
C GLN A 312 -0.36 21.28 14.92
N MET A 313 0.41 20.40 15.57
CA MET A 313 0.20 18.96 15.55
C MET A 313 -1.17 18.60 16.12
N GLU A 314 -1.55 19.17 17.27
CA GLU A 314 -2.85 18.98 17.91
C GLU A 314 -4.00 19.50 17.02
N ALA A 315 -3.86 20.70 16.43
CA ALA A 315 -4.87 21.24 15.53
C ALA A 315 -5.06 20.40 14.26
N LEU A 316 -3.97 19.88 13.68
CA LEU A 316 -4.03 19.03 12.50
C LEU A 316 -4.60 17.64 12.83
N ASP A 317 -4.24 17.06 13.98
CA ASP A 317 -4.82 15.80 14.47
C ASP A 317 -6.33 15.95 14.71
N GLU A 318 -6.77 17.03 15.35
CA GLU A 318 -8.20 17.33 15.55
C GLU A 318 -8.94 17.46 14.21
N GLN A 319 -8.34 18.13 13.22
CA GLN A 319 -8.90 18.24 11.88
C GLN A 319 -9.07 16.87 11.21
N ILE A 320 -8.08 15.98 11.35
CA ILE A 320 -8.11 14.65 10.75
C ILE A 320 -9.13 13.76 11.47
N ARG A 321 -9.17 13.79 12.80
CA ARG A 321 -10.16 13.06 13.61
C ARG A 321 -11.59 13.54 13.37
N GLY A 322 -11.76 14.81 13.04
CA GLY A 322 -13.05 15.41 12.66
C GLY A 322 -13.63 14.89 11.34
N ILE A 323 -12.85 14.16 10.52
CA ILE A 323 -13.36 13.50 9.31
C ILE A 323 -14.30 12.36 9.73
N PRO A 324 -15.56 12.31 9.24
CA PRO A 324 -16.51 11.28 9.64
C PRO A 324 -15.96 9.85 9.48
N GLY A 325 -15.90 9.11 10.59
CA GLY A 325 -15.40 7.74 10.63
C GLY A 325 -13.88 7.61 10.82
N ALA A 326 -13.10 8.69 10.69
CA ALA A 326 -11.65 8.62 10.84
C ALA A 326 -11.24 8.19 12.25
N GLU A 327 -11.89 8.73 13.28
CA GLU A 327 -11.64 8.31 14.67
C GLU A 327 -11.91 6.81 14.88
N GLN A 328 -13.06 6.30 14.43
CA GLN A 328 -13.44 4.91 14.65
C GLN A 328 -12.58 3.93 13.82
N ILE A 329 -12.18 4.33 12.61
CA ILE A 329 -11.40 3.50 11.69
C ILE A 329 -9.91 3.55 12.05
N LEU A 330 -9.33 4.74 12.22
CA LEU A 330 -7.89 4.93 12.39
C LEU A 330 -7.46 4.86 13.86
N TYR A 331 -8.26 5.36 14.79
CA TYR A 331 -7.85 5.53 16.18
C TYR A 331 -8.66 4.69 17.17
N GLY A 332 -9.57 3.85 16.66
CA GLY A 332 -10.52 3.09 17.48
C GLY A 332 -10.63 1.63 17.06
N PHE A 333 -11.85 1.16 16.86
CA PHE A 333 -12.15 -0.24 16.57
C PHE A 333 -11.40 -0.80 15.35
N GLY A 334 -11.16 0.05 14.35
CA GLY A 334 -10.47 -0.37 13.13
C GLY A 334 -9.08 -0.93 13.39
N THR A 335 -8.31 -0.39 14.34
CA THR A 335 -6.96 -0.89 14.67
C THR A 335 -6.99 -2.05 15.66
N GLN A 336 -8.00 -2.08 16.55
CA GLN A 336 -8.16 -3.14 17.55
C GLN A 336 -8.65 -4.47 16.95
N ALA A 337 -9.37 -4.44 15.84
CA ALA A 337 -9.90 -5.64 15.18
C ALA A 337 -8.80 -6.64 14.75
N VAL A 338 -7.53 -6.22 14.66
CA VAL A 338 -6.39 -7.07 14.32
C VAL A 338 -6.26 -8.21 15.31
N TYR A 339 -6.48 -7.93 16.60
CA TYR A 339 -6.38 -8.93 17.67
C TYR A 339 -7.46 -10.00 17.51
N ILE A 340 -8.67 -9.64 17.09
CA ILE A 340 -9.76 -10.59 16.86
C ILE A 340 -9.42 -11.52 15.70
N GLY A 341 -9.03 -10.97 14.55
CA GLY A 341 -8.67 -11.76 13.37
C GLY A 341 -7.45 -12.65 13.61
N PHE A 342 -6.41 -12.11 14.26
CA PHE A 342 -5.20 -12.84 14.64
C PHE A 342 -5.49 -13.96 15.64
N LEU A 343 -6.24 -13.68 16.72
CA LEU A 343 -6.61 -14.67 17.73
C LEU A 343 -7.41 -15.82 17.11
N ALA A 344 -8.38 -15.50 16.25
CA ALA A 344 -9.17 -16.51 15.56
C ALA A 344 -8.29 -17.44 14.71
N LEU A 345 -7.25 -16.93 14.04
CA LEU A 345 -6.28 -17.75 13.30
C LEU A 345 -5.46 -18.65 14.24
N VAL A 346 -5.01 -18.13 15.38
CA VAL A 346 -4.25 -18.90 16.39
C VAL A 346 -5.10 -20.01 16.99
N ILE A 347 -6.34 -19.73 17.39
CA ILE A 347 -7.28 -20.72 17.92
C ILE A 347 -7.53 -21.82 16.89
N GLN A 348 -7.74 -21.47 15.62
CA GLN A 348 -7.89 -22.46 14.55
C GLN A 348 -6.66 -23.37 14.43
N LEU A 349 -5.45 -22.82 14.51
CA LEU A 349 -4.23 -23.62 14.49
C LEU A 349 -4.12 -24.54 15.71
N ALA A 350 -4.54 -24.08 16.89
CA ALA A 350 -4.55 -24.90 18.10
C ALA A 350 -5.56 -26.05 18.02
N VAL A 351 -6.79 -25.78 17.54
CA VAL A 351 -7.82 -26.80 17.30
C VAL A 351 -7.32 -27.85 16.30
N LEU A 352 -6.60 -27.41 15.26
CA LEU A 352 -5.97 -28.29 14.28
C LEU A 352 -4.68 -28.96 14.79
N LYS A 353 -4.28 -28.73 16.05
CA LYS A 353 -3.04 -29.22 16.68
C LYS A 353 -1.76 -28.88 15.88
N ARG A 354 -1.78 -27.75 15.15
CA ARG A 354 -0.64 -27.26 14.33
C ARG A 354 0.29 -26.33 15.12
N ILE A 355 -0.10 -25.92 16.32
CA ILE A 355 0.71 -25.18 17.29
C ILE A 355 0.64 -25.87 18.66
N SER A 356 1.60 -25.59 19.54
CA SER A 356 1.60 -26.14 20.90
C SER A 356 0.59 -25.43 21.80
N ALA A 357 0.15 -26.11 22.87
CA ALA A 357 -0.66 -25.50 23.91
C ALA A 357 0.04 -24.29 24.53
N THR A 358 1.36 -24.34 24.73
CA THR A 358 2.18 -23.23 25.21
C THR A 358 2.05 -21.98 24.33
N THR A 359 2.11 -22.13 23.00
CA THR A 359 1.90 -21.00 22.07
C THR A 359 0.50 -20.40 22.25
N LEU A 360 -0.53 -21.24 22.35
CA LEU A 360 -1.90 -20.76 22.58
C LEU A 360 -2.01 -20.01 23.92
N THR A 361 -1.46 -20.56 25.00
CA THR A 361 -1.48 -19.94 26.34
C THR A 361 -0.84 -18.55 26.31
N PHE A 362 0.32 -18.39 25.67
CA PHE A 362 0.97 -17.08 25.56
C PHE A 362 0.16 -16.08 24.72
N VAL A 363 -0.52 -16.52 23.65
CA VAL A 363 -1.41 -15.63 22.87
C VAL A 363 -2.63 -15.22 23.71
N LEU A 364 -3.24 -16.14 24.45
CA LEU A 364 -4.34 -15.80 25.35
C LEU A 364 -3.90 -14.86 26.47
N ALA A 365 -2.72 -15.07 27.06
CA ALA A 365 -2.13 -14.16 28.04
C ALA A 365 -1.92 -12.77 27.47
N THR A 366 -1.43 -12.67 26.23
CA THR A 366 -1.30 -11.39 25.49
C THR A 366 -2.64 -10.66 25.43
N LEU A 367 -3.72 -11.36 25.02
CA LEU A 367 -5.05 -10.78 24.91
C LEU A 367 -5.58 -10.29 26.27
N VAL A 368 -5.45 -11.11 27.31
CA VAL A 368 -5.88 -10.75 28.67
C VAL A 368 -5.13 -9.52 29.17
N LEU A 369 -3.83 -9.42 28.89
CA LEU A 369 -3.03 -8.25 29.26
C LEU A 369 -3.43 -7.00 28.46
N PHE A 370 -3.75 -7.10 27.17
CA PHE A 370 -4.27 -5.98 26.38
C PHE A 370 -5.64 -5.52 26.86
N VAL A 371 -6.58 -6.44 27.04
CA VAL A 371 -7.92 -6.10 27.56
C VAL A 371 -7.80 -5.53 28.97
N GLY A 372 -6.93 -6.07 29.80
CA GLY A 372 -6.62 -5.52 31.11
C GLY A 372 -6.04 -4.12 31.03
N TYR A 373 -5.13 -3.84 30.11
CA TYR A 373 -4.56 -2.51 29.87
C TYR A 373 -5.64 -1.48 29.52
N GLU A 374 -6.58 -1.83 28.63
CA GLU A 374 -7.69 -0.97 28.23
C GLU A 374 -8.71 -0.76 29.35
N LEU A 375 -9.09 -1.83 30.07
CA LEU A 375 -10.07 -1.73 31.17
C LEU A 375 -9.51 -0.95 32.37
N LEU A 376 -8.21 -1.06 32.63
CA LEU A 376 -7.54 -0.35 33.71
C LEU A 376 -7.29 1.12 33.39
N ASP A 377 -7.42 1.55 32.14
CA ASP A 377 -7.25 2.95 31.73
C ASP A 377 -8.15 3.89 32.56
N ASN A 378 -9.35 3.42 32.90
CA ASN A 378 -10.32 4.19 33.68
C ASN A 378 -10.18 4.07 35.21
N VAL A 379 -9.25 3.23 35.72
CA VAL A 379 -9.25 2.82 37.14
C VAL A 379 -7.88 3.01 37.81
N VAL A 380 -6.78 2.79 37.10
CA VAL A 380 -5.43 2.78 37.68
C VAL A 380 -4.52 3.70 36.87
N GLU A 381 -4.31 4.91 37.40
CA GLU A 381 -3.26 5.81 36.91
C GLU A 381 -1.87 5.34 37.39
N GLY A 382 -0.85 5.56 36.57
CA GLY A 382 0.55 5.45 36.99
C GLY A 382 1.35 4.25 36.42
N PRO A 383 2.50 3.92 37.04
CA PRO A 383 3.55 3.07 36.45
C PRO A 383 3.15 1.61 36.25
N VAL A 384 2.15 1.12 36.98
CA VAL A 384 1.62 -0.24 36.82
C VAL A 384 1.02 -0.42 35.42
N ARG A 385 0.24 0.56 34.95
CA ARG A 385 -0.37 0.54 33.61
C ARG A 385 0.68 0.44 32.51
N GLN A 386 1.73 1.27 32.62
CA GLN A 386 2.82 1.30 31.62
C GLN A 386 3.57 -0.03 31.54
N SER A 387 3.61 -0.82 32.61
CA SER A 387 4.31 -2.10 32.64
C SER A 387 3.54 -3.25 31.95
N ILE A 388 2.23 -3.12 31.75
CA ILE A 388 1.39 -4.19 31.19
C ILE A 388 1.67 -4.37 29.69
N MET A 389 1.87 -3.28 28.95
CA MET A 389 2.06 -3.33 27.49
C MET A 389 3.33 -4.10 27.08
N PRO A 390 4.54 -3.83 27.64
CA PRO A 390 5.72 -4.65 27.36
C PRO A 390 5.52 -6.13 27.69
N LEU A 391 4.82 -6.44 28.78
CA LEU A 391 4.56 -7.82 29.19
C LEU A 391 3.63 -8.52 28.20
N ALA A 392 2.57 -7.85 27.74
CA ALA A 392 1.67 -8.38 26.72
C ALA A 392 2.45 -8.75 25.45
N VAL A 393 3.26 -7.83 24.95
CA VAL A 393 4.03 -8.06 23.73
C VAL A 393 5.14 -9.10 23.92
N LEU A 394 5.75 -9.18 25.11
CA LEU A 394 6.68 -10.27 25.44
C LEU A 394 5.99 -11.64 25.36
N CYS A 395 4.76 -11.77 25.90
CA CYS A 395 3.96 -12.99 25.73
C CYS A 395 3.72 -13.29 24.24
N MET A 396 3.36 -12.29 23.43
CA MET A 396 3.17 -12.47 21.99
C MET A 396 4.45 -12.91 21.29
N TRP A 397 5.61 -12.34 21.66
CA TRP A 397 6.90 -12.71 21.12
C TRP A 397 7.27 -14.15 21.47
N LEU A 398 7.10 -14.57 22.73
CA LEU A 398 7.33 -15.94 23.19
C LEU A 398 6.41 -16.96 22.48
N ALA A 399 5.19 -16.55 22.12
CA ALA A 399 4.29 -17.37 21.32
C ALA A 399 4.79 -17.58 19.87
N LEU A 400 5.24 -16.50 19.21
CA LEU A 400 5.49 -16.48 17.77
C LEU A 400 6.93 -16.82 17.37
N ALA A 401 7.92 -16.41 18.17
CA ALA A 401 9.34 -16.61 17.85
C ALA A 401 9.71 -18.08 17.58
N PRO A 402 9.22 -19.08 18.35
CA PRO A 402 9.48 -20.49 18.05
C PRO A 402 8.95 -20.94 16.67
N LEU A 403 7.81 -20.39 16.23
CA LEU A 403 7.25 -20.68 14.91
C LEU A 403 8.10 -20.04 13.80
N GLY A 404 8.59 -18.82 14.05
CA GLY A 404 9.49 -18.10 13.15
C GLY A 404 10.82 -18.84 12.97
N TRP A 405 11.45 -19.27 14.06
CA TRP A 405 12.70 -20.01 14.03
C TRP A 405 12.60 -21.32 13.22
N ARG A 406 11.47 -22.04 13.35
CA ARG A 406 11.21 -23.26 12.56
C ARG A 406 11.13 -22.98 11.04
N LEU A 407 10.66 -21.80 10.62
CA LEU A 407 10.62 -21.43 9.20
C LEU A 407 11.99 -21.10 8.63
N LEU A 408 12.85 -20.48 9.44
CA LEU A 408 14.19 -20.05 9.07
C LEU A 408 15.19 -21.20 8.94
N LYS A 409 14.93 -22.35 9.58
CA LYS A 409 15.78 -23.53 9.42
C LYS A 409 15.87 -23.93 7.93
N PRO A 410 17.09 -24.12 7.38
CA PRO A 410 17.28 -24.61 6.03
C PRO A 410 16.50 -25.91 5.84
N VAL A 411 15.88 -26.07 4.66
CA VAL A 411 15.35 -27.37 4.28
C VAL A 411 16.55 -28.25 4.00
N THR A 412 16.89 -29.13 4.94
CA THR A 412 17.78 -30.24 4.67
C THR A 412 17.11 -31.11 3.62
N THR A 413 17.44 -30.87 2.35
CA THR A 413 17.12 -31.82 1.28
C THR A 413 17.96 -33.05 1.54
N THR A 414 17.44 -33.98 2.32
CA THR A 414 17.94 -35.36 2.39
C THR A 414 17.60 -36.07 1.08
N ALA A 415 18.03 -35.50 -0.05
CA ALA A 415 18.16 -36.22 -1.30
C ALA A 415 19.49 -36.97 -1.20
N GLY A 416 19.52 -38.02 -0.38
CA GLY A 416 20.52 -39.07 -0.60
C GLY A 416 20.32 -39.60 -2.01
N PRO A 417 21.40 -39.86 -2.78
CA PRO A 417 21.27 -40.52 -4.06
C PRO A 417 20.46 -41.80 -3.85
N ARG A 418 19.33 -41.94 -4.57
CA ARG A 418 18.69 -43.25 -4.69
C ARG A 418 19.67 -44.10 -5.48
N VAL A 419 20.51 -44.86 -4.77
CA VAL A 419 21.29 -45.93 -5.36
C VAL A 419 20.26 -46.91 -5.92
N ALA A 420 20.29 -47.07 -7.24
CA ALA A 420 19.41 -47.95 -8.00
C ALA A 420 19.77 -49.41 -7.76
#